data_AF-A0A9D7PLZ8-F1
#
_entry.id   AF-A0A9D7PLZ8-F1
#
_cell.length_a   1.000
_cell.length_b   1.000
_cell.length_c   1.000
_cell.angle_alpha   90.00
_cell.angle_beta   90.00
_cell.angle_gamma   90.00
#
_symmetry.space_group_name_H-M   'P 1'
#
loop_
_entity.id
_entity.type
_entity.pdbx_description
1 polymer ?
#
loop_
_entity_poly.entity_id
_entity_poly.type
_entity_poly.pdbx_seq_one_letter_code
_entity_poly.pdbx_strand_id
1 'polypeptide(L)'
;MTIYKSFFAILLYCFSYTMSLAQCIQGQCTNGTGTFVYPSGAKYSGQFVASQIQGRGTLWMNNGNTYSGQWVKNYREGQGKMIFKNGDTYTGSFKRSRLEGKGKMIFAEGGYYEGEWKNDMPNGKGIYSYANGEKYEGLLYAGVRQGFGRYYYTDHSIYDGQWTNNLREGSGTLIHENGEKITAQWYQDQPLSSEGPALANQNTALSSDASTPNSDHNGELKNCNENVCHNETGVYTYRDGSRYVGTFDHGDPRGQGILYYANGDRYEGEWDDVAPQGRGVMYFTSGKVFAAMWEKGKPVKILENRPLIPQRNDIRPQTNDEIKIWTVVVGVARYEHMPALRYSDDDAYRIYAFLKSPEGGALKDDQIKILVDEDATRDKIISALQEQFGRADENDVVILYYSGHGVNNALIPIDFDGFNNKLYHDEITQIMEKSRAKHKLCLIDACYAGVCQRHRLQKLILLCL
;
A
#
# COMPACT_ATOMS: atom_id res chain seq x y z
N MET A 1 -73.48 -38.67 57.94
CA MET A 1 -73.10 -37.61 56.98
C MET A 1 -72.13 -36.69 57.71
N THR A 2 -70.85 -36.93 57.52
CA THR A 2 -69.78 -36.55 58.46
C THR A 2 -69.20 -35.19 58.12
N ILE A 3 -68.98 -34.35 59.14
CA ILE A 3 -68.37 -33.03 59.08
C ILE A 3 -66.97 -33.09 59.74
N TYR A 4 -66.08 -32.17 59.32
CA TYR A 4 -64.86 -31.64 59.96
C TYR A 4 -63.52 -32.38 59.73
N LYS A 5 -62.59 -31.78 58.97
CA LYS A 5 -61.54 -30.83 59.47
C LYS A 5 -60.55 -30.43 58.37
N SER A 6 -60.25 -29.14 58.31
CA SER A 6 -59.17 -28.51 57.56
C SER A 6 -57.80 -29.05 57.94
N PHE A 7 -56.88 -29.14 56.98
CA PHE A 7 -55.46 -28.78 57.17
C PHE A 7 -54.87 -28.30 55.84
N PHE A 8 -54.55 -27.02 55.80
CA PHE A 8 -53.74 -26.36 54.78
C PHE A 8 -52.28 -26.79 54.98
N ALA A 9 -51.65 -27.38 53.97
CA ALA A 9 -50.20 -27.58 53.93
C ALA A 9 -49.68 -26.90 52.65
N ILE A 10 -49.29 -25.64 52.77
CA ILE A 10 -48.53 -24.92 51.75
C ILE A 10 -47.10 -25.47 51.84
N LEU A 11 -46.72 -26.32 50.88
CA LEU A 11 -45.32 -26.68 50.65
C LEU A 11 -44.62 -25.43 50.09
N LEU A 12 -43.92 -24.70 50.96
CA LEU A 12 -42.92 -23.71 50.55
C LEU A 12 -41.74 -24.48 49.95
N TYR A 13 -41.72 -24.61 48.62
CA TYR A 13 -40.49 -24.96 47.90
C TYR A 13 -39.54 -23.75 47.99
N CYS A 14 -38.75 -23.69 49.06
CA CYS A 14 -37.54 -22.87 49.09
C CYS A 14 -36.56 -23.48 48.09
N PHE A 15 -36.58 -23.01 46.84
CA PHE A 15 -35.40 -23.06 45.98
C PHE A 15 -34.31 -22.25 46.68
N SER A 16 -33.48 -22.94 47.47
CA SER A 16 -32.25 -22.37 48.01
C SER A 16 -31.31 -22.15 46.83
N TYR A 17 -31.35 -20.96 46.25
CA TYR A 17 -30.26 -20.47 45.41
C TYR A 17 -29.05 -20.33 46.32
N THR A 18 -28.24 -21.39 46.40
CA THR A 18 -26.93 -21.33 47.03
C THR A 18 -26.05 -20.43 46.16
N MET A 19 -25.93 -19.16 46.54
CA MET A 19 -24.86 -18.31 46.04
C MET A 19 -23.55 -18.95 46.48
N SER A 20 -22.84 -19.61 45.56
CA SER A 20 -21.53 -20.19 45.81
C SER A 20 -20.58 -19.07 46.25
N LEU A 21 -20.16 -19.06 47.51
CA LEU A 21 -19.12 -18.15 47.97
C LEU A 21 -17.78 -18.53 47.33
N ALA A 22 -16.92 -17.53 47.09
CA ALA A 22 -15.57 -17.79 46.62
C ALA A 22 -14.83 -18.61 47.68
N GLN A 23 -14.30 -19.78 47.33
CA GLN A 23 -13.66 -20.66 48.31
C GLN A 23 -12.45 -21.40 47.73
N CYS A 24 -11.38 -21.47 48.52
CA CYS A 24 -10.30 -22.42 48.31
C CYS A 24 -10.77 -23.79 48.77
N ILE A 25 -10.94 -24.73 47.83
CA ILE A 25 -11.49 -26.06 48.13
C ILE A 25 -10.40 -27.11 48.34
N GLN A 26 -9.16 -26.83 47.96
CA GLN A 26 -8.02 -27.73 48.12
C GLN A 26 -6.69 -26.97 48.06
N GLY A 27 -5.69 -27.37 48.86
CA GLY A 27 -4.33 -26.83 48.80
C GLY A 27 -4.19 -25.41 49.36
N GLN A 28 -3.17 -24.67 48.90
CA GLN A 28 -2.80 -23.35 49.41
C GLN A 28 -3.10 -22.26 48.36
N CYS A 29 -4.28 -21.64 48.44
CA CYS A 29 -4.70 -20.60 47.48
C CYS A 29 -4.20 -19.18 47.78
N THR A 30 -3.22 -19.03 48.69
CA THR A 30 -2.58 -17.75 49.03
C THR A 30 -1.12 -17.71 48.55
N ASN A 31 -0.32 -18.69 48.94
CA ASN A 31 1.04 -18.92 48.48
C ASN A 31 1.27 -20.44 48.38
N GLY A 32 1.37 -20.98 47.17
CA GLY A 32 1.51 -22.42 46.93
C GLY A 32 0.65 -22.91 45.77
N THR A 33 0.30 -24.19 45.76
CA THR A 33 -0.59 -24.76 44.75
C THR A 33 -1.93 -25.11 45.38
N GLY A 34 -3.03 -24.73 44.72
CA GLY A 34 -4.36 -24.96 45.24
C GLY A 34 -5.43 -25.00 44.15
N THR A 35 -6.67 -25.25 44.59
CA THR A 35 -7.87 -25.22 43.75
C THR A 35 -8.87 -24.25 44.35
N PHE A 36 -9.25 -23.25 43.57
CA PHE A 36 -10.14 -22.16 43.98
C PHE A 36 -11.40 -22.16 43.11
N VAL A 37 -12.56 -22.01 43.73
CA VAL A 37 -13.85 -21.84 43.05
C VAL A 37 -14.31 -20.41 43.25
N TYR A 38 -14.54 -19.71 42.14
CA TYR A 38 -15.02 -18.33 42.12
C TYR A 38 -16.55 -18.26 42.30
N PRO A 39 -17.11 -17.11 42.72
CA PRO A 39 -18.55 -16.93 42.82
C PRO A 39 -19.29 -17.11 41.49
N SER A 40 -18.60 -16.89 40.38
CA SER A 40 -19.11 -17.13 39.03
C SER A 40 -19.30 -18.61 38.68
N GLY A 41 -18.82 -19.53 39.53
CA GLY A 41 -18.75 -20.97 39.27
C GLY A 41 -17.49 -21.38 38.50
N ALA A 42 -16.64 -20.44 38.07
CA ALA A 42 -15.34 -20.76 37.49
C ALA A 42 -14.45 -21.46 38.53
N LYS A 43 -13.60 -22.38 38.07
CA LYS A 43 -12.67 -23.14 38.91
C LYS A 43 -11.26 -22.93 38.39
N TYR A 44 -10.31 -22.60 39.26
CA TYR A 44 -8.89 -22.57 38.94
C TYR A 44 -8.16 -23.65 39.75
N SER A 45 -7.19 -24.33 39.14
CA SER A 45 -6.24 -25.19 39.84
C SER A 45 -4.82 -24.91 39.34
N GLY A 46 -3.93 -24.51 40.24
CA GLY A 46 -2.59 -24.08 39.88
C GLY A 46 -1.90 -23.32 41.00
N GLN A 47 -0.87 -22.56 40.63
CA GLN A 47 -0.02 -21.86 41.59
C GLN A 47 -0.59 -20.48 41.96
N PHE A 48 -0.39 -20.10 43.21
CA PHE A 48 -0.80 -18.83 43.82
C PHE A 48 0.39 -18.15 44.48
N VAL A 49 0.45 -16.83 44.35
CA VAL A 49 1.38 -15.95 45.08
C VAL A 49 0.61 -14.71 45.51
N ALA A 50 0.65 -14.38 46.79
CA ALA A 50 -0.10 -13.27 47.39
C ALA A 50 -1.59 -13.27 46.98
N SER A 51 -2.22 -14.45 46.99
CA SER A 51 -3.63 -14.68 46.61
C SER A 51 -3.95 -14.38 45.14
N GLN A 52 -2.95 -14.17 44.29
CA GLN A 52 -3.10 -14.04 42.83
C GLN A 52 -2.69 -15.34 42.16
N ILE A 53 -3.40 -15.75 41.11
CA ILE A 53 -2.97 -16.88 40.29
C ILE A 53 -1.71 -16.49 39.50
N GLN A 54 -0.71 -17.36 39.53
CA GLN A 54 0.60 -17.14 38.95
C GLN A 54 1.21 -18.48 38.48
N GLY A 55 2.28 -18.45 37.70
CA GLY A 55 3.01 -19.66 37.33
C GLY A 55 2.19 -20.51 36.36
N ARG A 56 2.04 -21.81 36.60
CA ARG A 56 1.21 -22.71 35.75
C ARG A 56 -0.08 -23.11 36.43
N GLY A 57 -1.15 -23.19 35.65
CA GLY A 57 -2.45 -23.65 36.14
C GLY A 57 -3.51 -23.76 35.05
N THR A 58 -4.63 -24.38 35.42
CA THR A 58 -5.79 -24.59 34.58
C THR A 58 -7.00 -23.83 35.16
N LEU A 59 -7.68 -23.04 34.32
CA LEU A 59 -8.92 -22.35 34.63
C LEU A 59 -10.06 -22.96 33.80
N TRP A 60 -11.07 -23.51 34.46
CA TRP A 60 -12.36 -23.87 33.88
C TRP A 60 -13.32 -22.68 34.09
N MET A 61 -13.70 -22.03 33.00
CA MET A 61 -14.54 -20.83 33.03
C MET A 61 -16.02 -21.21 33.07
N ASN A 62 -16.85 -20.33 33.63
CA ASN A 62 -18.30 -20.54 33.71
C ASN A 62 -18.98 -20.61 32.33
N ASN A 63 -18.38 -20.00 31.32
CA ASN A 63 -18.87 -20.04 29.94
C ASN A 63 -18.53 -21.35 29.20
N GLY A 64 -17.86 -22.31 29.87
CA GLY A 64 -17.46 -23.60 29.31
C GLY A 64 -16.07 -23.62 28.68
N ASN A 65 -15.38 -22.48 28.56
CA ASN A 65 -14.01 -22.44 28.07
C ASN A 65 -13.04 -22.96 29.13
N THR A 66 -11.95 -23.58 28.70
CA THR A 66 -10.88 -24.05 29.57
C THR A 66 -9.54 -23.51 29.10
N TYR A 67 -8.78 -22.89 29.99
CA TYR A 67 -7.39 -22.48 29.72
C TYR A 67 -6.44 -23.31 30.57
N SER A 68 -5.34 -23.78 29.99
CA SER A 68 -4.22 -24.40 30.71
C SER A 68 -2.92 -23.79 30.23
N GLY A 69 -2.14 -23.19 31.13
CA GLY A 69 -0.92 -22.51 30.70
C GLY A 69 -0.29 -21.64 31.79
N GLN A 70 0.50 -20.68 31.33
CA GLN A 70 1.24 -19.74 32.16
C GLN A 70 0.38 -18.53 32.59
N TRP A 71 0.62 -18.05 33.81
CA TRP A 71 -0.13 -17.00 34.48
C TRP A 71 0.81 -15.99 35.13
N VAL A 72 0.49 -14.70 35.01
CA VAL A 72 1.19 -13.61 35.70
C VAL A 72 0.15 -12.63 36.22
N LYS A 73 0.10 -12.44 37.56
CA LYS A 73 -0.79 -11.47 38.23
C LYS A 73 -2.25 -11.59 37.76
N ASN A 74 -2.79 -12.80 37.74
CA ASN A 74 -4.14 -13.13 37.26
C ASN A 74 -4.40 -13.04 35.74
N TYR A 75 -3.40 -12.70 34.93
CA TYR A 75 -3.51 -12.72 33.48
C TYR A 75 -2.92 -13.99 32.88
N ARG A 76 -3.52 -14.51 31.82
CA ARG A 76 -2.88 -15.52 30.97
C ARG A 76 -1.71 -14.85 30.25
N GLU A 77 -0.53 -15.43 30.35
CA GLU A 77 0.71 -14.81 29.89
C GLU A 77 1.66 -15.90 29.42
N GLY A 78 2.41 -15.70 28.34
CA GLY A 78 3.31 -16.73 27.80
C GLY A 78 2.56 -17.90 27.15
N GLN A 79 3.11 -19.11 27.19
CA GLN A 79 2.56 -20.25 26.47
C GLN A 79 1.34 -20.86 27.19
N GLY A 80 0.31 -21.20 26.42
CA GLY A 80 -0.87 -21.89 26.94
C GLY A 80 -1.73 -22.53 25.86
N LYS A 81 -2.75 -23.25 26.32
CA LYS A 81 -3.79 -23.88 25.52
C LYS A 81 -5.15 -23.38 25.98
N MET A 82 -5.95 -22.87 25.06
CA MET A 82 -7.36 -22.54 25.25
C MET A 82 -8.21 -23.58 24.52
N ILE A 83 -9.19 -24.15 25.21
CA ILE A 83 -10.26 -24.96 24.63
C ILE A 83 -11.54 -24.16 24.80
N PHE A 84 -12.17 -23.79 23.70
CA PHE A 84 -13.41 -23.03 23.68
C PHE A 84 -14.61 -23.97 23.80
N LYS A 85 -15.73 -23.47 24.33
CA LYS A 85 -16.96 -24.25 24.48
C LYS A 85 -17.48 -24.83 23.16
N ASN A 86 -17.23 -24.16 22.03
CA ASN A 86 -17.59 -24.63 20.70
C ASN A 86 -16.69 -25.77 20.19
N GLY A 87 -15.62 -26.13 20.93
CA GLY A 87 -14.67 -27.18 20.57
C GLY A 87 -13.37 -26.65 19.94
N ASP A 88 -13.32 -25.36 19.57
CA ASP A 88 -12.09 -24.77 19.02
C ASP A 88 -10.96 -24.87 20.04
N THR A 89 -9.73 -25.04 19.55
CA THR A 89 -8.56 -25.19 20.39
C THR A 89 -7.44 -24.29 19.91
N TYR A 90 -7.05 -23.32 20.74
CA TYR A 90 -5.84 -22.53 20.52
C TYR A 90 -4.68 -23.09 21.34
N THR A 91 -3.50 -23.20 20.75
CA THR A 91 -2.22 -23.46 21.44
C THR A 91 -1.19 -22.45 20.98
N GLY A 92 -0.65 -21.65 21.89
CA GLY A 92 0.30 -20.59 21.53
C GLY A 92 0.54 -19.59 22.65
N SER A 93 1.01 -18.41 22.28
CA SER A 93 1.41 -17.39 23.23
C SER A 93 0.24 -16.46 23.61
N PHE A 94 0.28 -15.99 24.84
CA PHE A 94 -0.70 -15.09 25.43
C PHE A 94 0.00 -13.87 26.00
N LYS A 95 -0.64 -12.70 25.92
CA LYS A 95 -0.19 -11.48 26.56
C LYS A 95 -1.38 -10.76 27.18
N ARG A 96 -1.34 -10.52 28.50
CA ARG A 96 -2.45 -9.90 29.24
C ARG A 96 -3.82 -10.52 28.91
N SER A 97 -3.89 -11.84 28.93
CA SER A 97 -5.08 -12.64 28.63
C SER A 97 -5.53 -12.69 27.16
N ARG A 98 -4.84 -12.05 26.22
CA ARG A 98 -5.14 -12.13 24.78
C ARG A 98 -4.21 -13.08 24.04
N LEU A 99 -4.66 -13.65 22.92
CA LEU A 99 -3.80 -14.38 21.99
C LEU A 99 -2.82 -13.38 21.35
N GLU A 100 -1.53 -13.70 21.38
CA GLU A 100 -0.46 -12.79 20.95
C GLU A 100 0.75 -13.61 20.45
N GLY A 101 1.50 -13.10 19.48
CA GLY A 101 2.68 -13.78 18.94
C GLY A 101 2.30 -15.06 18.20
N LYS A 102 3.15 -16.10 18.27
CA LYS A 102 2.92 -17.33 17.50
C LYS A 102 1.90 -18.25 18.19
N GLY A 103 1.02 -18.83 17.40
CA GLY A 103 0.05 -19.82 17.88
C GLY A 103 -0.72 -20.53 16.77
N LYS A 104 -1.38 -21.62 17.16
CA LYS A 104 -2.20 -22.47 16.30
C LYS A 104 -3.62 -22.60 16.85
N MET A 105 -4.61 -22.20 16.07
CA MET A 105 -6.02 -22.45 16.32
C MET A 105 -6.48 -23.63 15.47
N ILE A 106 -7.08 -24.64 16.09
CA ILE A 106 -7.76 -25.75 15.41
C ILE A 106 -9.26 -25.52 15.60
N PHE A 107 -10.01 -25.49 14.50
CA PHE A 107 -11.44 -25.24 14.55
C PHE A 107 -12.21 -26.55 14.71
N ALA A 108 -13.25 -26.56 15.53
CA ALA A 108 -14.08 -27.74 15.77
C ALA A 108 -14.75 -28.25 14.50
N GLU A 109 -15.11 -27.33 13.60
CA GLU A 109 -15.73 -27.60 12.31
C GLU A 109 -14.72 -28.10 11.25
N GLY A 110 -13.43 -28.14 11.59
CA GLY A 110 -12.35 -28.57 10.71
C GLY A 110 -11.46 -27.42 10.24
N GLY A 111 -10.26 -27.77 9.79
CA GLY A 111 -9.24 -26.79 9.43
C GLY A 111 -8.49 -26.22 10.63
N TYR A 112 -7.57 -25.30 10.36
CA TYR A 112 -6.75 -24.64 11.37
C TYR A 112 -6.19 -23.32 10.84
N TYR A 113 -5.82 -22.43 11.75
CA TYR A 113 -4.89 -21.34 11.49
C TYR A 113 -3.63 -21.54 12.30
N GLU A 114 -2.47 -21.41 11.68
CA GLU A 114 -1.15 -21.45 12.33
C GLU A 114 -0.32 -20.27 11.86
N GLY A 115 0.06 -19.40 12.79
CA GLY A 115 0.76 -18.18 12.43
C GLY A 115 0.87 -17.20 13.58
N GLU A 116 0.99 -15.93 13.20
CA GLU A 116 1.16 -14.80 14.11
C GLU A 116 -0.21 -14.23 14.54
N TRP A 117 -0.27 -13.77 15.79
CA TRP A 117 -1.48 -13.28 16.45
C TRP A 117 -1.21 -11.95 17.12
N LYS A 118 -2.18 -11.05 17.08
CA LYS A 118 -2.13 -9.77 17.79
C LYS A 118 -3.53 -9.43 18.27
N ASN A 119 -3.68 -9.17 19.58
CA ASN A 119 -4.96 -8.83 20.20
C ASN A 119 -6.11 -9.78 19.79
N ASP A 120 -5.92 -11.09 19.98
CA ASP A 120 -6.91 -12.15 19.69
C ASP A 120 -7.20 -12.40 18.20
N MET A 121 -6.51 -11.71 17.27
CA MET A 121 -6.72 -11.86 15.83
C MET A 121 -5.46 -12.38 15.11
N PRO A 122 -5.61 -13.19 14.04
CA PRO A 122 -4.52 -13.48 13.10
C PRO A 122 -3.92 -12.18 12.54
N ASN A 123 -2.61 -12.00 12.66
CA ASN A 123 -1.92 -10.79 12.24
C ASN A 123 -0.44 -11.10 11.98
N GLY A 124 0.07 -10.83 10.78
CA GLY A 124 1.41 -11.23 10.32
C GLY A 124 1.35 -12.45 9.40
N LYS A 125 2.42 -13.26 9.37
CA LYS A 125 2.48 -14.45 8.51
C LYS A 125 1.69 -15.60 9.12
N GLY A 126 0.97 -16.32 8.27
CA GLY A 126 0.27 -17.52 8.71
C GLY A 126 -0.19 -18.44 7.59
N ILE A 127 -0.60 -19.62 8.01
CA ILE A 127 -1.19 -20.66 7.20
C ILE A 127 -2.61 -20.87 7.69
N TYR A 128 -3.59 -20.68 6.80
CA TYR A 128 -4.98 -21.02 7.05
C TYR A 128 -5.32 -22.26 6.24
N SER A 129 -5.75 -23.33 6.90
CA SER A 129 -6.31 -24.52 6.26
C SER A 129 -7.81 -24.53 6.55
N TYR A 130 -8.62 -24.60 5.50
CA TYR A 130 -10.07 -24.60 5.62
C TYR A 130 -10.61 -26.03 5.66
N ALA A 131 -11.80 -26.21 6.24
CA ALA A 131 -12.45 -27.53 6.34
C ALA A 131 -12.78 -28.15 4.97
N ASN A 132 -13.01 -27.32 3.95
CA ASN A 132 -13.26 -27.74 2.57
C ASN A 132 -11.99 -28.20 1.81
N GLY A 133 -10.81 -28.16 2.45
CA GLY A 133 -9.54 -28.53 1.85
C GLY A 133 -8.78 -27.38 1.18
N GLU A 134 -9.38 -26.19 1.10
CA GLU A 134 -8.66 -25.00 0.64
C GLU A 134 -7.57 -24.62 1.65
N LYS A 135 -6.58 -23.87 1.17
CA LYS A 135 -5.48 -23.42 2.00
C LYS A 135 -5.01 -22.04 1.58
N TYR A 136 -4.64 -21.21 2.55
CA TYR A 136 -3.96 -19.95 2.34
C TYR A 136 -2.62 -19.97 3.07
N GLU A 137 -1.57 -19.48 2.43
CA GLU A 137 -0.27 -19.23 3.02
C GLU A 137 0.15 -17.80 2.69
N GLY A 138 0.22 -16.91 3.67
CA GLY A 138 0.54 -15.53 3.39
C GLY A 138 0.40 -14.60 4.57
N LEU A 139 0.27 -13.32 4.25
CA LEU A 139 0.11 -12.24 5.21
C LEU A 139 -1.38 -12.05 5.58
N LEU A 140 -1.63 -11.87 6.86
CA LEU A 140 -2.96 -11.54 7.39
C LEU A 140 -2.87 -10.27 8.22
N TYR A 141 -3.95 -9.48 8.17
CA TYR A 141 -4.14 -8.35 9.07
C TYR A 141 -5.51 -8.46 9.71
N ALA A 142 -5.58 -8.51 11.05
CA ALA A 142 -6.83 -8.63 11.80
C ALA A 142 -7.78 -9.73 11.27
N GLY A 143 -7.22 -10.88 10.88
CA GLY A 143 -7.97 -12.04 10.37
C GLY A 143 -8.28 -12.03 8.88
N VAL A 144 -7.99 -10.96 8.14
CA VAL A 144 -8.20 -10.91 6.68
C VAL A 144 -6.89 -11.12 5.91
N ARG A 145 -6.95 -11.82 4.77
CA ARG A 145 -5.81 -11.94 3.84
C ARG A 145 -5.48 -10.55 3.31
N GLN A 146 -4.21 -10.16 3.45
CA GLN A 146 -3.72 -8.82 3.12
C GLN A 146 -2.27 -8.91 2.65
N GLY A 147 -1.84 -8.14 1.65
CA GLY A 147 -0.49 -8.24 1.11
C GLY A 147 -0.29 -9.54 0.31
N PHE A 148 0.90 -10.14 0.36
CA PHE A 148 1.19 -11.34 -0.44
C PHE A 148 0.71 -12.62 0.21
N GLY A 149 0.18 -13.50 -0.64
CA GLY A 149 -0.07 -14.87 -0.24
C GLY A 149 -0.44 -15.77 -1.40
N ARG A 150 -0.33 -17.07 -1.12
CA ARG A 150 -0.70 -18.14 -2.01
C ARG A 150 -1.98 -18.81 -1.49
N TYR A 151 -2.97 -18.93 -2.35
CA TYR A 151 -4.21 -19.64 -2.08
C TYR A 151 -4.28 -20.89 -2.95
N TYR A 152 -4.64 -21.99 -2.31
CA TYR A 152 -4.84 -23.30 -2.92
C TYR A 152 -6.34 -23.57 -2.86
N TYR A 153 -6.97 -23.62 -4.03
CA TYR A 153 -8.40 -23.84 -4.18
C TYR A 153 -8.72 -25.33 -4.20
N THR A 154 -10.00 -25.67 -3.99
CA THR A 154 -10.47 -27.06 -4.04
C THR A 154 -10.37 -27.69 -5.43
N ASP A 155 -10.41 -26.87 -6.48
CA ASP A 155 -10.25 -27.31 -7.88
C ASP A 155 -8.77 -27.49 -8.27
N HIS A 156 -7.88 -27.58 -7.28
CA HIS A 156 -6.42 -27.66 -7.44
C HIS A 156 -5.78 -26.45 -8.13
N SER A 157 -6.55 -25.40 -8.43
CA SER A 157 -5.97 -24.15 -8.88
C SER A 157 -5.22 -23.45 -7.73
N ILE A 158 -4.24 -22.64 -8.10
CA ILE A 158 -3.39 -21.91 -7.15
C ILE A 158 -3.38 -20.46 -7.59
N TYR A 159 -3.77 -19.55 -6.71
CA TYR A 159 -3.46 -18.14 -6.88
C TYR A 159 -2.23 -17.79 -6.06
N ASP A 160 -1.24 -17.16 -6.69
CA ASP A 160 -0.08 -16.60 -6.03
C ASP A 160 0.03 -15.12 -6.38
N GLY A 161 -0.17 -14.24 -5.40
CA GLY A 161 -0.21 -12.81 -5.66
C GLY A 161 -0.66 -11.98 -4.48
N GLN A 162 -1.12 -10.78 -4.81
CA GLN A 162 -1.52 -9.77 -3.83
C GLN A 162 -3.00 -9.93 -3.42
N TRP A 163 -3.25 -9.68 -2.13
CA TRP A 163 -4.53 -9.80 -1.46
C TRP A 163 -4.87 -8.53 -0.70
N THR A 164 -6.14 -8.15 -0.72
CA THR A 164 -6.61 -6.89 -0.17
C THR A 164 -8.04 -7.09 0.38
N ASN A 165 -8.20 -7.18 1.71
CA ASN A 165 -9.41 -7.71 2.41
C ASN A 165 -9.97 -8.99 1.76
N ASN A 166 -9.18 -10.06 1.75
CA ASN A 166 -9.60 -11.37 1.22
C ASN A 166 -9.83 -11.45 -0.31
N LEU A 167 -9.75 -10.34 -1.05
CA LEU A 167 -9.89 -10.33 -2.50
C LEU A 167 -8.51 -10.33 -3.16
N ARG A 168 -8.36 -10.99 -4.31
CA ARG A 168 -7.19 -10.85 -5.17
C ARG A 168 -7.18 -9.44 -5.75
N GLU A 169 -6.09 -8.71 -5.54
CA GLU A 169 -5.96 -7.32 -5.96
C GLU A 169 -4.48 -6.95 -6.12
N GLY A 170 -4.11 -6.32 -7.23
CA GLY A 170 -2.71 -6.10 -7.61
C GLY A 170 -2.16 -7.23 -8.49
N SER A 171 -0.84 -7.40 -8.54
CA SER A 171 -0.23 -8.41 -9.41
C SER A 171 -0.39 -9.82 -8.84
N GLY A 172 -0.73 -10.78 -9.70
CA GLY A 172 -0.78 -12.18 -9.31
C GLY A 172 -0.92 -13.14 -10.49
N THR A 173 -0.59 -14.39 -10.23
CA THR A 173 -0.71 -15.50 -11.18
C THR A 173 -1.70 -16.51 -10.65
N LEU A 174 -2.77 -16.76 -11.41
CA LEU A 174 -3.65 -17.91 -11.22
C LEU A 174 -3.12 -19.07 -12.07
N ILE A 175 -2.89 -20.21 -11.45
CA ILE A 175 -2.45 -21.45 -12.09
C ILE A 175 -3.63 -22.42 -11.99
N HIS A 176 -4.22 -22.80 -13.11
CA HIS A 176 -5.29 -23.80 -13.15
C HIS A 176 -4.73 -25.22 -13.02
N GLU A 177 -5.57 -26.20 -12.68
CA GLU A 177 -5.19 -27.61 -12.54
C GLU A 177 -4.51 -28.18 -13.81
N ASN A 178 -4.97 -27.76 -14.98
CA ASN A 178 -4.40 -28.14 -16.28
C ASN A 178 -3.01 -27.52 -16.56
N GLY A 179 -2.49 -26.69 -15.65
CA GLY A 179 -1.21 -25.98 -15.77
C GLY A 179 -1.28 -24.64 -16.50
N GLU A 180 -2.46 -24.24 -17.00
CA GLU A 180 -2.67 -22.92 -17.60
C GLU A 180 -2.43 -21.81 -16.57
N LYS A 181 -1.73 -20.75 -16.99
CA LYS A 181 -1.36 -19.64 -16.11
C LYS A 181 -1.95 -18.34 -16.62
N ILE A 182 -2.72 -17.67 -15.77
CA ILE A 182 -3.21 -16.31 -15.98
C ILE A 182 -2.40 -15.38 -15.07
N THR A 183 -1.43 -14.68 -15.65
CA THR A 183 -0.69 -13.62 -14.96
C THR A 183 -1.28 -12.28 -15.36
N ALA A 184 -1.85 -11.57 -14.40
CA ALA A 184 -2.58 -10.33 -14.64
C ALA A 184 -2.46 -9.36 -13.46
N GLN A 185 -2.92 -8.13 -13.68
CA GLN A 185 -3.35 -7.26 -12.60
C GLN A 185 -4.77 -7.65 -12.20
N TRP A 186 -5.02 -7.77 -10.91
CA TRP A 186 -6.29 -8.18 -10.34
C TRP A 186 -6.95 -6.97 -9.66
N TYR A 187 -8.27 -6.87 -9.78
CA TYR A 187 -9.06 -5.93 -9.00
C TYR A 187 -10.36 -6.61 -8.61
N GLN A 188 -10.65 -6.66 -7.30
CA GLN A 188 -11.83 -7.32 -6.76
C GLN A 188 -12.05 -8.74 -7.32
N ASP A 189 -11.01 -9.57 -7.26
CA ASP A 189 -11.01 -10.95 -7.77
C ASP A 189 -11.13 -11.13 -9.28
N GLN A 190 -11.20 -10.05 -10.05
CA GLN A 190 -11.24 -10.13 -11.51
C GLN A 190 -9.87 -9.81 -12.09
N PRO A 191 -9.36 -10.64 -13.03
CA PRO A 191 -8.21 -10.25 -13.81
C PRO A 191 -8.63 -9.09 -14.71
N LEU A 192 -7.93 -7.97 -14.61
CA LEU A 192 -8.09 -6.86 -15.52
C LEU A 192 -7.62 -7.33 -16.90
N SER A 193 -8.57 -7.50 -17.82
CA SER A 193 -8.29 -7.74 -19.23
C SER A 193 -7.52 -6.55 -19.81
N SER A 194 -6.74 -6.80 -20.85
CA SER A 194 -6.22 -5.74 -21.72
C SER A 194 -7.31 -4.93 -22.45
N GLU A 195 -8.59 -5.22 -22.22
CA GLU A 195 -9.77 -4.54 -22.74
C GLU A 195 -10.77 -4.29 -21.59
N GLY A 196 -10.68 -3.15 -20.92
CA GLY A 196 -11.42 -2.86 -19.66
C GLY A 196 -12.87 -2.39 -19.84
N PRO A 197 -13.74 -2.52 -18.81
CA PRO A 197 -15.05 -1.87 -18.78
C PRO A 197 -15.01 -0.46 -18.15
N ALA A 198 -15.98 0.36 -18.57
CA ALA A 198 -16.06 1.81 -18.42
C ALA A 198 -16.28 2.35 -16.99
N LEU A 199 -15.76 3.57 -16.77
CA LEU A 199 -15.80 4.42 -15.57
C LEU A 199 -17.21 4.75 -15.05
N ALA A 200 -17.33 4.93 -13.73
CA ALA A 200 -18.33 5.79 -13.11
C ALA A 200 -17.76 6.58 -11.91
N ASN A 201 -17.99 7.90 -11.93
CA ASN A 201 -17.54 8.94 -11.01
C ASN A 201 -18.12 8.79 -9.58
N GLN A 202 -17.40 9.29 -8.55
CA GLN A 202 -17.84 10.47 -7.76
C GLN A 202 -16.84 10.91 -6.67
N ASN A 203 -16.72 12.23 -6.57
CA ASN A 203 -15.86 13.03 -5.68
C ASN A 203 -16.33 13.03 -4.21
N THR A 204 -15.40 13.12 -3.24
CA THR A 204 -15.55 14.02 -2.07
C THR A 204 -14.25 14.24 -1.27
N ALA A 205 -13.92 15.53 -1.15
CA ALA A 205 -13.01 16.31 -0.30
C ALA A 205 -12.49 15.72 1.04
N LEU A 206 -11.18 15.76 1.35
CA LEU A 206 -10.44 16.67 2.29
C LEU A 206 -10.36 16.02 3.69
N SER A 207 -9.25 15.93 4.42
CA SER A 207 -8.14 16.86 4.68
C SER A 207 -6.93 16.10 5.26
N SER A 208 -5.77 16.74 5.27
CA SER A 208 -4.45 16.20 5.60
C SER A 208 -3.76 17.05 6.65
N ASP A 209 -3.00 16.39 7.52
CA ASP A 209 -1.79 16.85 8.23
C ASP A 209 -1.07 15.55 8.67
N ALA A 210 0.26 15.34 8.64
CA ALA A 210 1.39 16.23 8.58
C ALA A 210 2.68 15.50 8.11
N SER A 211 3.69 16.29 7.71
CA SER A 211 5.15 16.19 7.96
C SER A 211 5.94 14.86 7.92
N THR A 212 6.99 14.86 7.09
CA THR A 212 8.14 13.94 7.01
C THR A 212 9.32 14.37 7.90
N PRO A 213 10.26 13.43 8.21
CA PRO A 213 11.68 13.79 8.23
C PRO A 213 12.63 12.80 7.51
N ASN A 214 13.69 13.39 6.94
CA ASN A 214 14.86 12.87 6.21
C ASN A 214 15.80 11.92 6.99
N SER A 215 16.60 11.08 6.29
CA SER A 215 18.05 11.30 6.07
C SER A 215 18.84 10.06 5.60
N ASP A 216 19.92 10.34 4.85
CA ASP A 216 21.03 9.49 4.38
C ASP A 216 21.73 8.66 5.48
N HIS A 217 22.11 7.40 5.19
CA HIS A 217 23.34 6.77 5.73
C HIS A 217 23.83 5.59 4.87
N ASN A 218 25.13 5.61 4.56
CA ASN A 218 25.89 4.66 3.75
C ASN A 218 26.42 3.50 4.62
N GLY A 219 25.53 2.68 5.17
CA GLY A 219 25.85 1.45 5.91
C GLY A 219 25.10 0.26 5.31
N GLU A 220 25.75 -0.90 5.22
CA GLU A 220 25.13 -2.14 4.74
C GLU A 220 23.89 -2.42 5.60
N LEU A 221 22.70 -2.32 4.99
CA LEU A 221 21.44 -2.44 5.71
C LEU A 221 21.33 -3.82 6.35
N LYS A 222 20.89 -3.86 7.62
CA LYS A 222 20.77 -5.10 8.39
C LYS A 222 19.84 -6.08 7.67
N ASN A 223 20.30 -7.31 7.46
CA ASN A 223 19.50 -8.36 6.84
C ASN A 223 18.50 -8.94 7.86
N CYS A 224 17.25 -8.47 7.78
CA CYS A 224 16.16 -8.88 8.67
C CYS A 224 15.61 -10.28 8.35
N ASN A 225 16.12 -10.97 7.32
CA ASN A 225 15.83 -12.38 7.10
C ASN A 225 16.59 -13.30 8.07
N GLU A 226 17.79 -12.90 8.49
CA GLU A 226 18.66 -13.71 9.35
C GLU A 226 18.44 -13.41 10.83
N ASN A 227 18.26 -12.12 11.16
CA ASN A 227 18.07 -11.65 12.53
C ASN A 227 16.83 -10.77 12.61
N VAL A 228 16.00 -10.96 13.63
CA VAL A 228 14.81 -10.12 13.84
C VAL A 228 15.24 -8.68 14.07
N CYS A 229 14.71 -7.77 13.26
CA CYS A 229 14.99 -6.35 13.36
C CYS A 229 14.05 -5.67 14.37
N HIS A 230 14.61 -4.90 15.30
CA HIS A 230 13.85 -4.23 16.36
C HIS A 230 14.17 -2.73 16.38
N ASN A 231 13.20 -1.89 16.02
CA ASN A 231 13.31 -0.43 15.98
C ASN A 231 14.51 0.09 15.19
N GLU A 232 14.78 -0.53 14.04
CA GLU A 232 15.95 -0.25 13.21
C GLU A 232 15.62 -0.36 11.72
N THR A 233 16.43 0.27 10.87
CA THR A 233 16.30 0.17 9.42
C THR A 233 17.03 -1.06 8.91
N GLY A 234 16.37 -1.84 8.04
CA GLY A 234 16.98 -3.03 7.45
C GLY A 234 16.36 -3.42 6.11
N VAL A 235 16.72 -4.61 5.66
CA VAL A 235 16.24 -5.24 4.44
C VAL A 235 15.57 -6.56 4.78
N TYR A 236 14.41 -6.82 4.18
CA TYR A 236 13.77 -8.12 4.20
C TYR A 236 13.40 -8.56 2.78
N THR A 237 13.90 -9.72 2.37
CA THR A 237 13.59 -10.35 1.08
C THR A 237 12.54 -11.44 1.30
N TYR A 238 11.39 -11.31 0.65
CA TYR A 238 10.31 -12.28 0.66
C TYR A 238 10.64 -13.47 -0.27
N ARG A 239 9.92 -14.58 -0.12
CA ARG A 239 10.16 -15.82 -0.90
C ARG A 239 9.96 -15.65 -2.40
N ASP A 240 9.10 -14.72 -2.81
CA ASP A 240 8.82 -14.38 -4.20
C ASP A 240 9.93 -13.54 -4.84
N GLY A 241 10.91 -13.06 -4.05
CA GLY A 241 11.96 -12.14 -4.50
C GLY A 241 11.62 -10.66 -4.27
N SER A 242 10.43 -10.34 -3.76
CA SER A 242 10.12 -8.98 -3.32
C SER A 242 11.04 -8.57 -2.17
N ARG A 243 11.40 -7.30 -2.07
CA ARG A 243 12.37 -6.79 -1.09
C ARG A 243 11.84 -5.53 -0.43
N TYR A 244 11.57 -5.60 0.87
CA TYR A 244 11.32 -4.43 1.69
C TYR A 244 12.63 -3.82 2.19
N VAL A 245 12.70 -2.50 2.17
CA VAL A 245 13.79 -1.67 2.69
C VAL A 245 13.14 -0.60 3.56
N GLY A 246 13.40 -0.58 4.86
CA GLY A 246 12.76 0.41 5.73
C GLY A 246 12.90 0.08 7.20
N THR A 247 12.12 0.77 8.02
CA THR A 247 12.12 0.58 9.46
C THR A 247 11.33 -0.65 9.86
N PHE A 248 11.85 -1.37 10.85
CA PHE A 248 11.22 -2.54 11.44
C PHE A 248 10.93 -2.29 12.92
N ASP A 249 9.81 -2.81 13.39
CA ASP A 249 9.50 -2.92 14.81
C ASP A 249 9.11 -4.36 15.12
N HIS A 250 9.82 -5.00 16.06
CA HIS A 250 9.61 -6.42 16.41
C HIS A 250 9.60 -7.42 15.25
N GLY A 251 10.35 -7.14 14.17
CA GLY A 251 10.44 -7.99 12.98
C GLY A 251 9.49 -7.61 11.85
N ASP A 252 8.58 -6.68 12.09
CA ASP A 252 7.56 -6.26 11.14
C ASP A 252 7.91 -4.91 10.51
N PRO A 253 7.73 -4.75 9.18
CA PRO A 253 7.71 -3.43 8.56
C PRO A 253 6.77 -2.46 9.28
N ARG A 254 7.34 -1.34 9.75
CA ARG A 254 6.61 -0.29 10.48
C ARG A 254 7.33 1.03 10.29
N GLY A 255 6.61 2.13 10.13
CA GLY A 255 7.19 3.44 9.82
C GLY A 255 7.47 3.61 8.32
N GLN A 256 8.52 4.32 7.95
CA GLN A 256 8.80 4.60 6.53
C GLN A 256 9.52 3.42 5.86
N GLY A 257 9.09 3.07 4.66
CA GLY A 257 9.76 2.02 3.89
C GLY A 257 9.34 1.92 2.43
N ILE A 258 10.22 1.24 1.68
CA ILE A 258 10.09 0.97 0.27
C ILE A 258 9.95 -0.54 0.09
N LEU A 259 8.89 -0.99 -0.57
CA LEU A 259 8.77 -2.37 -1.03
C LEU A 259 9.02 -2.41 -2.53
N TYR A 260 10.10 -3.09 -2.92
CA TYR A 260 10.34 -3.48 -4.31
C TYR A 260 9.66 -4.82 -4.54
N TYR A 261 8.68 -4.85 -5.42
CA TYR A 261 7.96 -6.08 -5.73
C TYR A 261 8.75 -6.91 -6.75
N ALA A 262 8.64 -8.24 -6.67
CA ALA A 262 9.33 -9.16 -7.58
C ALA A 262 8.97 -8.94 -9.06
N ASN A 263 7.77 -8.44 -9.32
CA ASN A 263 7.30 -8.07 -10.66
C ASN A 263 7.90 -6.74 -11.17
N GLY A 264 8.71 -6.05 -10.36
CA GLY A 264 9.35 -4.76 -10.66
C GLY A 264 8.56 -3.53 -10.25
N ASP A 265 7.33 -3.68 -9.74
CA ASP A 265 6.58 -2.57 -9.15
C ASP A 265 7.30 -2.10 -7.88
N ARG A 266 6.95 -0.93 -7.37
CA ARG A 266 7.50 -0.41 -6.13
C ARG A 266 6.45 0.38 -5.35
N TYR A 267 6.34 0.12 -4.05
CA TYR A 267 5.62 0.99 -3.12
C TYR A 267 6.63 1.76 -2.28
N GLU A 268 6.36 3.03 -1.99
CA GLU A 268 7.14 3.89 -1.11
C GLU A 268 6.20 4.67 -0.20
N GLY A 269 6.32 4.52 1.11
CA GLY A 269 5.46 5.23 2.04
C GLY A 269 5.50 4.70 3.46
N GLU A 270 4.46 5.02 4.23
CA GLU A 270 4.31 4.57 5.59
C GLU A 270 3.83 3.11 5.66
N TRP A 271 4.24 2.43 6.72
CA TRP A 271 3.92 1.05 7.02
C TRP A 271 3.43 0.95 8.46
N ASP A 272 2.39 0.17 8.69
CA ASP A 272 1.98 -0.24 10.01
C ASP A 272 1.57 -1.71 9.96
N ASP A 273 2.07 -2.51 10.92
CA ASP A 273 1.81 -3.94 11.02
C ASP A 273 1.89 -4.65 9.65
N VAL A 274 3.07 -4.58 9.02
CA VAL A 274 3.39 -5.25 7.73
C VAL A 274 2.61 -4.78 6.51
N ALA A 275 1.83 -3.70 6.60
CA ALA A 275 1.02 -3.20 5.50
C ALA A 275 1.27 -1.71 5.20
N PRO A 276 1.16 -1.27 3.94
CA PRO A 276 1.08 0.14 3.59
C PRO A 276 0.02 0.87 4.41
N GLN A 277 0.39 1.97 5.02
CA GLN A 277 -0.45 2.81 5.86
C GLN A 277 -0.19 4.28 5.51
N GLY A 278 -1.05 5.21 5.92
CA GLY A 278 -0.78 6.64 5.79
C GLY A 278 -0.56 7.07 4.34
N ARG A 279 0.37 7.99 4.09
CA ARG A 279 0.67 8.41 2.71
C ARG A 279 1.67 7.48 2.05
N GLY A 280 1.41 7.11 0.80
CA GLY A 280 2.37 6.34 0.02
C GLY A 280 2.14 6.38 -1.49
N VAL A 281 3.19 6.11 -2.24
CA VAL A 281 3.24 6.17 -3.69
C VAL A 281 3.49 4.78 -4.24
N MET A 282 2.63 4.35 -5.16
CA MET A 282 2.81 3.12 -5.92
C MET A 282 3.35 3.45 -7.31
N TYR A 283 4.44 2.81 -7.68
CA TYR A 283 5.08 2.85 -8.99
C TYR A 283 4.90 1.48 -9.64
N PHE A 284 4.33 1.44 -10.84
CA PHE A 284 4.17 0.22 -11.59
C PHE A 284 5.23 0.12 -12.69
N THR A 285 5.62 -1.10 -13.03
CA THR A 285 6.49 -1.40 -14.19
C THR A 285 5.93 -0.91 -15.52
N SER A 286 4.61 -0.74 -15.62
CA SER A 286 3.94 -0.11 -16.76
C SER A 286 4.26 1.38 -16.91
N GLY A 287 4.92 2.00 -15.93
CA GLY A 287 5.16 3.45 -15.85
C GLY A 287 4.03 4.22 -15.17
N LYS A 288 2.91 3.55 -14.83
CA LYS A 288 1.85 4.16 -14.01
C LYS A 288 2.42 4.48 -12.62
N VAL A 289 2.11 5.65 -12.10
CA VAL A 289 2.45 6.04 -10.72
C VAL A 289 1.21 6.69 -10.13
N PHE A 290 0.84 6.30 -8.91
CA PHE A 290 -0.18 7.04 -8.17
C PHE A 290 0.16 7.10 -6.69
N ALA A 291 0.01 8.30 -6.13
CA ALA A 291 0.00 8.50 -4.69
C ALA A 291 -1.39 8.15 -4.15
N ALA A 292 -1.46 7.59 -2.96
CA ALA A 292 -2.71 7.35 -2.25
C ALA A 292 -2.53 7.49 -0.73
N MET A 293 -3.64 7.69 -0.02
CA MET A 293 -3.74 7.32 1.39
C MET A 293 -3.97 5.83 1.45
N TRP A 294 -3.19 5.16 2.27
CA TRP A 294 -3.21 3.74 2.50
C TRP A 294 -3.77 3.45 3.89
N GLU A 295 -4.72 2.53 3.97
CA GLU A 295 -5.17 2.00 5.24
C GLU A 295 -5.10 0.48 5.16
N LYS A 296 -4.25 -0.12 6.01
CA LYS A 296 -4.09 -1.58 6.08
C LYS A 296 -3.79 -2.20 4.73
N GLY A 297 -2.93 -1.56 3.95
CA GLY A 297 -2.50 -2.00 2.63
C GLY A 297 -3.43 -1.62 1.47
N LYS A 298 -4.52 -0.88 1.73
CA LYS A 298 -5.48 -0.45 0.70
C LYS A 298 -5.30 1.01 0.35
N PRO A 299 -5.24 1.40 -0.92
CA PRO A 299 -5.41 2.80 -1.28
C PRO A 299 -6.86 3.21 -1.01
N VAL A 300 -7.13 3.82 0.14
CA VAL A 300 -8.47 4.30 0.53
C VAL A 300 -8.82 5.65 -0.09
N LYS A 301 -7.81 6.39 -0.56
CA LYS A 301 -8.00 7.66 -1.27
C LYS A 301 -6.83 7.88 -2.23
N ILE A 302 -7.07 7.89 -3.53
CA ILE A 302 -6.05 8.28 -4.51
C ILE A 302 -5.75 9.78 -4.33
N LEU A 303 -4.47 10.12 -4.23
CA LEU A 303 -3.95 11.46 -3.98
C LEU A 303 -3.42 12.15 -5.24
N GLU A 304 -2.96 11.41 -6.25
CA GLU A 304 -2.61 11.95 -7.58
C GLU A 304 -2.86 10.89 -8.67
N ASN A 305 -3.66 11.22 -9.69
CA ASN A 305 -3.94 10.36 -10.84
C ASN A 305 -3.17 10.90 -12.05
N ARG A 306 -1.97 10.35 -12.33
CA ARG A 306 -1.17 10.74 -13.49
C ARG A 306 -1.74 10.06 -14.76
N PRO A 307 -2.24 10.80 -15.77
CA PRO A 307 -2.71 10.20 -17.01
C PRO A 307 -1.54 9.60 -17.81
N LEU A 308 -1.74 8.44 -18.44
CA LEU A 308 -0.78 7.87 -19.40
C LEU A 308 -0.73 8.72 -20.67
N ILE A 309 0.47 9.02 -21.18
CA ILE A 309 0.63 9.73 -22.46
C ILE A 309 0.24 8.81 -23.64
N PRO A 310 -0.80 9.14 -24.44
CA PRO A 310 -1.15 8.37 -25.64
C PRO A 310 0.01 8.31 -26.64
N GLN A 311 0.32 7.15 -27.21
CA GLN A 311 1.41 7.01 -28.19
C GLN A 311 0.90 7.30 -29.62
N ARG A 312 1.60 8.15 -30.37
CA ARG A 312 1.37 8.37 -31.81
C ARG A 312 2.40 7.62 -32.66
N ASN A 313 1.98 6.48 -33.23
CA ASN A 313 2.84 5.59 -34.02
C ASN A 313 2.85 5.92 -35.53
N ASP A 314 2.04 6.89 -35.95
CA ASP A 314 1.86 7.33 -37.33
C ASP A 314 2.92 8.34 -37.80
N ILE A 315 3.67 8.94 -36.87
CA ILE A 315 4.68 9.95 -37.17
C ILE A 315 5.97 9.26 -37.63
N ARG A 316 6.38 9.53 -38.87
CA ARG A 316 7.62 9.01 -39.46
C ARG A 316 8.73 10.07 -39.44
N PRO A 317 9.97 9.70 -39.08
CA PRO A 317 11.12 10.59 -39.18
C PRO A 317 11.33 11.08 -40.62
N GLN A 318 11.73 12.33 -40.77
CA GLN A 318 12.01 12.94 -42.07
C GLN A 318 13.51 12.91 -42.40
N THR A 319 13.99 11.77 -42.85
CA THR A 319 15.41 11.53 -43.16
C THR A 319 15.88 12.33 -44.38
N ASN A 320 16.82 13.26 -44.18
CA ASN A 320 17.56 13.98 -45.25
C ASN A 320 18.94 14.41 -44.74
N ASP A 321 19.86 14.76 -45.64
CA ASP A 321 21.21 15.26 -45.33
C ASP A 321 21.22 16.72 -44.80
N GLU A 322 20.10 17.43 -44.86
CA GLU A 322 19.92 18.78 -44.30
C GLU A 322 19.59 18.68 -42.80
N ILE A 323 20.41 19.31 -41.95
CA ILE A 323 20.17 19.39 -40.50
C ILE A 323 18.92 20.24 -40.23
N LYS A 324 17.94 19.68 -39.54
CA LYS A 324 16.72 20.39 -39.14
C LYS A 324 16.70 20.66 -37.64
N ILE A 325 16.00 21.72 -37.28
CA ILE A 325 15.73 22.08 -35.89
C ILE A 325 14.22 22.01 -35.69
N TRP A 326 13.75 21.04 -34.90
CA TRP A 326 12.34 20.85 -34.58
C TRP A 326 12.04 21.46 -33.22
N THR A 327 11.17 22.47 -33.18
CA THR A 327 10.97 23.30 -31.98
C THR A 327 9.52 23.33 -31.54
N VAL A 328 9.29 23.19 -30.24
CA VAL A 328 8.04 23.57 -29.56
C VAL A 328 8.33 24.73 -28.61
N VAL A 329 7.62 25.84 -28.78
CA VAL A 329 7.69 27.05 -27.96
C VAL A 329 6.37 27.19 -27.22
N VAL A 330 6.42 27.30 -25.89
CA VAL A 330 5.24 27.41 -25.04
C VAL A 330 5.35 28.65 -24.17
N GLY A 331 4.32 29.48 -24.14
CA GLY A 331 4.22 30.64 -23.27
C GLY A 331 2.86 30.69 -22.57
N VAL A 332 2.84 30.65 -21.24
CA VAL A 332 1.58 30.67 -20.49
C VAL A 332 1.63 31.83 -19.51
N ALA A 333 0.88 32.89 -19.81
CA ALA A 333 0.82 34.10 -18.99
C ALA A 333 -0.46 34.16 -18.18
N ARG A 334 -1.57 33.65 -18.73
CA ARG A 334 -2.88 33.61 -18.06
C ARG A 334 -3.12 32.26 -17.40
N TYR A 335 -3.85 32.26 -16.30
CA TYR A 335 -4.20 31.05 -15.54
C TYR A 335 -5.53 31.28 -14.83
N GLU A 336 -6.37 30.26 -14.76
CA GLU A 336 -7.61 30.31 -13.96
C GLU A 336 -7.33 30.15 -12.46
N HIS A 337 -6.31 29.35 -12.12
CA HIS A 337 -6.03 28.91 -10.75
C HIS A 337 -4.65 29.31 -10.22
N MET A 338 -3.93 30.20 -10.93
CA MET A 338 -2.67 30.78 -10.48
C MET A 338 -2.61 32.28 -10.80
N PRO A 339 -1.75 33.05 -10.11
CA PRO A 339 -1.52 34.44 -10.49
C PRO A 339 -1.05 34.54 -11.93
N ALA A 340 -1.61 35.48 -12.70
CA ALA A 340 -1.12 35.74 -14.05
C ALA A 340 0.34 36.20 -14.01
N LEU A 341 1.13 35.74 -14.98
CA LEU A 341 2.48 36.22 -15.24
C LEU A 341 2.43 37.32 -16.28
N ARG A 342 3.36 38.28 -16.15
CA ARG A 342 3.32 39.50 -16.96
C ARG A 342 3.94 39.34 -18.35
N TYR A 343 4.90 38.43 -18.50
CA TYR A 343 5.80 38.40 -19.67
C TYR A 343 5.98 37.03 -20.33
N SER A 344 5.36 35.96 -19.82
CA SER A 344 5.64 34.60 -20.29
C SER A 344 5.19 34.33 -21.73
N ASP A 345 4.11 34.95 -22.16
CA ASP A 345 3.66 34.98 -23.56
C ASP A 345 4.59 35.83 -24.44
N ASP A 346 4.96 37.03 -23.97
CA ASP A 346 5.93 37.91 -24.63
C ASP A 346 7.29 37.22 -24.85
N ASP A 347 7.79 36.51 -23.85
CA ASP A 347 9.08 35.81 -23.91
C ASP A 347 9.01 34.62 -24.87
N ALA A 348 7.89 33.89 -24.92
CA ALA A 348 7.64 32.90 -25.95
C ALA A 348 7.64 33.50 -27.36
N TYR A 349 7.00 34.65 -27.58
CA TYR A 349 7.04 35.34 -28.87
C TYR A 349 8.44 35.84 -29.24
N ARG A 350 9.25 36.28 -28.28
CA ARG A 350 10.64 36.69 -28.52
C ARG A 350 11.51 35.52 -28.94
N ILE A 351 11.38 34.37 -28.28
CA ILE A 351 12.11 33.16 -28.66
C ILE A 351 11.65 32.67 -30.04
N TYR A 352 10.34 32.67 -30.30
CA TYR A 352 9.82 32.35 -31.62
C TYR A 352 10.38 33.26 -32.71
N ALA A 353 10.35 34.58 -32.50
CA ALA A 353 10.87 35.56 -33.45
C ALA A 353 12.38 35.39 -33.68
N PHE A 354 13.15 35.13 -32.61
CA PHE A 354 14.57 34.83 -32.71
C PHE A 354 14.81 33.58 -33.58
N LEU A 355 14.13 32.46 -33.33
CA LEU A 355 14.29 31.23 -34.11
C LEU A 355 13.88 31.38 -35.59
N LYS A 356 12.97 32.30 -35.90
CA LYS A 356 12.59 32.65 -37.28
C LYS A 356 13.59 33.59 -37.97
N SER A 357 14.46 34.27 -37.22
CA SER A 357 15.48 35.17 -37.77
C SER A 357 16.68 34.41 -38.35
N PRO A 358 17.48 35.02 -39.24
CA PRO A 358 18.73 34.44 -39.74
C PRO A 358 19.68 34.00 -38.61
N GLU A 359 19.75 34.77 -37.52
CA GLU A 359 20.64 34.52 -36.38
C GLU A 359 20.18 33.32 -35.54
N GLY A 360 18.87 33.07 -35.47
CA GLY A 360 18.29 31.93 -34.76
C GLY A 360 18.07 30.69 -35.63
N GLY A 361 18.54 30.70 -36.89
CA GLY A 361 18.54 29.54 -37.77
C GLY A 361 17.47 29.56 -38.87
N ALA A 362 16.67 30.62 -38.99
CA ALA A 362 15.67 30.81 -40.03
C ALA A 362 14.70 29.61 -40.21
N LEU A 363 14.15 29.12 -39.09
CA LEU A 363 13.31 27.91 -39.08
C LEU A 363 12.10 28.04 -40.02
N LYS A 364 11.81 26.99 -40.78
CA LYS A 364 10.62 26.89 -41.64
C LYS A 364 9.35 26.73 -40.78
N ASP A 365 8.19 27.11 -41.31
CA ASP A 365 6.93 27.11 -40.54
C ASP A 365 6.51 25.72 -40.05
N ASP A 366 6.94 24.66 -40.75
CA ASP A 366 6.64 23.29 -40.37
C ASP A 366 7.57 22.75 -39.26
N GLN A 367 8.67 23.45 -38.98
CA GLN A 367 9.71 23.08 -38.01
C GLN A 367 9.53 23.72 -36.62
N ILE A 368 8.59 24.66 -36.48
CA ILE A 368 8.35 25.35 -35.22
C ILE A 368 6.85 25.40 -34.91
N LYS A 369 6.49 24.97 -33.70
CA LYS A 369 5.15 25.13 -33.15
C LYS A 369 5.22 26.09 -31.97
N ILE A 370 4.32 27.07 -31.96
CA ILE A 370 4.14 27.99 -30.84
C ILE A 370 2.75 27.76 -30.23
N LEU A 371 2.69 27.64 -28.91
CA LEU A 371 1.46 27.49 -28.14
C LEU A 371 1.46 28.55 -27.04
N VAL A 372 0.50 29.48 -27.09
CA VAL A 372 0.40 30.57 -26.11
C VAL A 372 -0.99 30.58 -25.49
N ASP A 373 -1.06 30.74 -24.16
CA ASP A 373 -2.28 30.81 -23.36
C ASP A 373 -3.31 29.74 -23.76
N GLU A 374 -4.45 30.12 -24.37
CA GLU A 374 -5.58 29.24 -24.74
C GLU A 374 -5.16 28.06 -25.64
N ASP A 375 -4.02 28.17 -26.32
CA ASP A 375 -3.42 27.10 -27.13
C ASP A 375 -2.41 26.24 -26.38
N ALA A 376 -1.98 26.64 -25.19
CA ALA A 376 -1.04 25.94 -24.34
C ALA A 376 -1.73 25.02 -23.31
N THR A 377 -2.77 24.30 -23.74
CA THR A 377 -3.37 23.23 -22.92
C THR A 377 -2.43 22.03 -22.82
N ARG A 378 -2.54 21.24 -21.76
CA ARG A 378 -1.70 20.06 -21.54
C ARG A 378 -1.67 19.15 -22.76
N ASP A 379 -2.84 18.81 -23.29
CA ASP A 379 -2.98 17.89 -24.42
C ASP A 379 -2.41 18.45 -25.72
N LYS A 380 -2.57 19.77 -25.96
CA LYS A 380 -1.98 20.46 -27.13
C LYS A 380 -0.46 20.48 -27.03
N ILE A 381 0.10 20.76 -25.86
CA ILE A 381 1.56 20.75 -25.64
C ILE A 381 2.13 19.35 -25.88
N ILE A 382 1.57 18.33 -25.25
CA ILE A 382 2.00 16.94 -25.43
C ILE A 382 1.90 16.51 -26.90
N SER A 383 0.80 16.84 -27.58
CA SER A 383 0.62 16.52 -28.99
C SER A 383 1.66 17.21 -29.88
N ALA A 384 1.95 18.50 -29.63
CA ALA A 384 2.95 19.24 -30.39
C ALA A 384 4.37 18.68 -30.18
N LEU A 385 4.73 18.30 -28.95
CA LEU A 385 6.01 17.67 -28.63
C LEU A 385 6.17 16.34 -29.37
N GLN A 386 5.14 15.48 -29.35
CA GLN A 386 5.18 14.21 -30.05
C GLN A 386 5.30 14.39 -31.57
N GLU A 387 4.51 15.31 -32.14
CA GLU A 387 4.51 15.61 -33.58
C GLU A 387 5.86 16.14 -34.05
N GLN A 388 6.37 17.18 -33.40
CA GLN A 388 7.62 17.82 -33.82
C GLN A 388 8.83 16.91 -33.57
N PHE A 389 8.92 16.30 -32.39
CA PHE A 389 10.11 15.54 -32.02
C PHE A 389 10.13 14.13 -32.62
N GLY A 390 8.96 13.59 -33.00
CA GLY A 390 8.85 12.33 -33.74
C GLY A 390 9.27 12.44 -35.21
N ARG A 391 9.30 13.65 -35.78
CA ARG A 391 9.78 13.92 -37.16
C ARG A 391 11.29 13.97 -37.25
N ALA A 392 11.99 14.15 -36.12
CA ALA A 392 13.44 14.28 -36.09
C ALA A 392 14.16 12.95 -36.39
N ASP A 393 15.26 13.02 -37.14
CA ASP A 393 16.23 11.94 -37.27
C ASP A 393 17.46 12.17 -36.37
N GLU A 394 18.51 11.36 -36.53
CA GLU A 394 19.71 11.41 -35.68
C GLU A 394 20.61 12.63 -35.91
N ASN A 395 20.51 13.28 -37.08
CA ASN A 395 21.26 14.50 -37.44
C ASN A 395 20.56 15.78 -36.97
N ASP A 396 19.28 15.68 -36.66
CA ASP A 396 18.45 16.81 -36.25
C ASP A 396 18.65 17.22 -34.78
N VAL A 397 18.19 18.45 -34.49
CA VAL A 397 18.10 19.00 -33.13
C VAL A 397 16.62 19.15 -32.74
N VAL A 398 16.26 18.76 -31.53
CA VAL A 398 14.95 19.08 -30.94
C VAL A 398 15.09 20.10 -29.83
N ILE A 399 14.19 21.08 -29.81
CA ILE A 399 14.18 22.17 -28.83
C ILE A 399 12.79 22.30 -28.20
N LEU A 400 12.71 22.25 -26.88
CA LEU A 400 11.57 22.75 -26.11
C LEU A 400 11.97 24.06 -25.45
N TYR A 401 11.21 25.13 -25.71
CA TYR A 401 11.20 26.33 -24.87
C TYR A 401 9.86 26.43 -24.15
N TYR A 402 9.88 26.65 -22.85
CA TYR A 402 8.70 26.85 -22.04
C TYR A 402 8.89 28.05 -21.11
N SER A 403 7.98 29.02 -21.15
CA SER A 403 7.88 30.09 -20.16
C SER A 403 6.51 30.08 -19.49
N GLY A 404 6.48 30.17 -18.16
CA GLY A 404 5.25 30.14 -17.38
C GLY A 404 5.48 29.77 -15.92
N HIS A 405 4.43 29.35 -15.22
CA HIS A 405 4.55 28.75 -13.90
C HIS A 405 5.08 27.32 -13.95
N GLY A 406 5.82 26.98 -12.90
CA GLY A 406 6.18 25.61 -12.61
C GLY A 406 6.02 25.35 -11.11
N VAL A 407 5.85 24.08 -10.78
CA VAL A 407 5.78 23.54 -9.43
C VAL A 407 6.74 22.36 -9.34
N ASN A 408 6.94 21.81 -8.15
CA ASN A 408 7.86 20.69 -7.99
C ASN A 408 7.55 19.54 -8.98
N ASN A 409 8.54 19.18 -9.81
CA ASN A 409 8.50 18.16 -10.87
C ASN A 409 7.49 18.39 -12.02
N ALA A 410 6.93 19.59 -12.20
CA ALA A 410 6.01 19.84 -13.30
C ALA A 410 5.93 21.31 -13.74
N LEU A 411 5.57 21.50 -15.01
CA LEU A 411 5.18 22.77 -15.61
C LEU A 411 3.65 22.91 -15.60
N ILE A 412 3.14 24.13 -15.65
CA ILE A 412 1.72 24.44 -15.48
C ILE A 412 1.09 24.91 -16.80
N PRO A 413 0.32 24.05 -17.51
CA PRO A 413 -0.39 24.48 -18.71
C PRO A 413 -1.56 25.43 -18.37
N ILE A 414 -2.14 26.08 -19.38
CA ILE A 414 -3.25 27.05 -19.20
C ILE A 414 -4.46 26.43 -18.49
N ASP A 415 -4.74 25.16 -18.77
CA ASP A 415 -5.88 24.38 -18.31
C ASP A 415 -5.62 23.68 -16.97
N PHE A 416 -4.63 24.16 -16.22
CA PHE A 416 -4.37 23.71 -14.87
C PHE A 416 -5.54 24.08 -13.93
N ASP A 417 -6.17 23.06 -13.34
CA ASP A 417 -7.40 23.20 -12.53
C ASP A 417 -7.13 23.59 -11.05
N GLY A 418 -5.90 24.01 -10.73
CA GLY A 418 -5.45 24.31 -9.37
C GLY A 418 -4.85 23.10 -8.63
N PHE A 419 -5.05 21.88 -9.12
CA PHE A 419 -4.63 20.66 -8.45
C PHE A 419 -4.06 19.60 -9.40
N ASN A 420 -4.88 19.13 -10.34
CA ASN A 420 -4.59 18.18 -11.39
C ASN A 420 -4.25 18.91 -12.71
N ASN A 421 -3.94 18.15 -13.76
CA ASN A 421 -3.62 18.67 -15.08
C ASN A 421 -2.32 19.49 -15.16
N LYS A 422 -1.24 18.91 -14.62
CA LYS A 422 0.14 19.42 -14.75
C LYS A 422 0.86 18.74 -15.91
N LEU A 423 1.89 19.39 -16.43
CA LEU A 423 2.83 18.82 -17.40
C LEU A 423 4.10 18.36 -16.67
N TYR A 424 4.19 17.08 -16.32
CA TYR A 424 5.32 16.61 -15.50
C TYR A 424 6.65 16.58 -16.27
N HIS A 425 7.77 16.83 -15.59
CA HIS A 425 9.09 16.83 -16.21
C HIS A 425 9.48 15.47 -16.81
N ASP A 426 9.04 14.37 -16.20
CA ASP A 426 9.32 13.03 -16.71
C ASP A 426 8.51 12.69 -17.96
N GLU A 427 7.31 13.24 -18.12
CA GLU A 427 6.52 13.14 -19.34
C GLU A 427 7.25 13.82 -20.52
N ILE A 428 7.73 15.04 -20.29
CA ILE A 428 8.56 15.76 -21.27
C ILE A 428 9.84 14.97 -21.57
N THR A 429 10.50 14.44 -20.54
CA THR A 429 11.72 13.64 -20.68
C THR A 429 11.48 12.38 -21.51
N GLN A 430 10.38 11.66 -21.29
CA GLN A 430 10.04 10.46 -22.07
C GLN A 430 9.79 10.78 -23.55
N ILE A 431 9.13 11.90 -23.85
CA ILE A 431 8.92 12.32 -25.24
C ILE A 431 10.25 12.70 -25.89
N MET A 432 11.08 13.47 -25.17
CA MET A 432 12.43 13.83 -25.62
C MET A 432 13.28 12.59 -25.87
N GLU A 433 13.28 11.61 -24.96
CA GLU A 433 14.06 10.37 -25.09
C GLU A 433 13.63 9.52 -26.28
N LYS A 434 12.33 9.49 -26.61
CA LYS A 434 11.79 8.77 -27.78
C LYS A 434 12.20 9.40 -29.12
N SER A 435 12.50 10.69 -29.14
CA SER A 435 13.03 11.34 -30.35
C SER A 435 14.37 10.74 -30.76
N ARG A 436 14.55 10.55 -32.07
CA ARG A 436 15.82 10.04 -32.64
C ARG A 436 16.92 11.10 -32.65
N ALA A 437 16.58 12.38 -32.52
CA ALA A 437 17.53 13.48 -32.44
C ALA A 437 18.64 13.19 -31.43
N LYS A 438 19.90 13.30 -31.84
CA LYS A 438 21.02 13.13 -30.92
C LYS A 438 21.16 14.34 -29.98
N HIS A 439 20.82 15.51 -30.48
CA HIS A 439 20.90 16.78 -29.75
C HIS A 439 19.52 17.23 -29.31
N LYS A 440 19.35 17.39 -28.00
CA LYS A 440 18.06 17.68 -27.36
C LYS A 440 18.25 18.82 -26.38
N LEU A 441 17.57 19.94 -26.62
CA LEU A 441 17.63 21.13 -25.78
C LEU A 441 16.27 21.36 -25.11
N CYS A 442 16.29 21.58 -23.80
CA CYS A 442 15.11 21.96 -23.03
C CYS A 442 15.44 23.24 -22.28
N LEU A 443 14.70 24.31 -22.56
CA LEU A 443 14.84 25.63 -21.96
C LEU A 443 13.54 25.91 -21.20
N ILE A 444 13.64 26.03 -19.88
CA ILE A 444 12.49 26.24 -19.01
C ILE A 444 12.72 27.52 -18.22
N ASP A 445 11.88 28.51 -18.50
CA ASP A 445 11.76 29.78 -17.82
C ASP A 445 10.52 29.73 -16.91
N ALA A 446 10.67 29.02 -15.78
CA ALA A 446 9.61 28.80 -14.83
C ALA A 446 10.16 28.55 -13.42
N CYS A 447 9.34 28.84 -12.40
CA CYS A 447 9.60 28.39 -11.04
C CYS A 447 9.76 26.86 -11.00
N TYR A 448 10.61 26.34 -10.11
CA TYR A 448 10.83 24.89 -9.97
C TYR A 448 11.31 24.17 -11.25
N ALA A 449 12.00 24.84 -12.17
CA ALA A 449 12.67 24.26 -13.34
C ALA A 449 13.78 23.21 -13.03
N GLY A 450 13.88 22.73 -11.77
CA GLY A 450 14.91 21.86 -11.25
C GLY A 450 15.06 20.53 -11.99
N VAL A 451 16.17 20.44 -12.73
CA VAL A 451 16.95 19.29 -13.24
C VAL A 451 16.17 18.09 -13.82
N CYS A 452 15.97 18.10 -15.15
CA CYS A 452 15.83 16.85 -15.93
C CYS A 452 17.13 16.02 -15.81
N GLN A 453 17.24 15.13 -14.83
CA GLN A 453 18.40 14.26 -14.67
C GLN A 453 18.25 12.96 -15.48
N ARG A 454 19.05 12.78 -16.55
CA ARG A 454 19.77 11.53 -16.91
C ARG A 454 20.61 11.64 -18.20
N HIS A 455 21.57 10.71 -18.34
CA HIS A 455 22.83 10.69 -19.10
C HIS A 455 22.87 11.04 -20.62
N ARG A 456 21.80 11.53 -21.26
CA ARG A 456 21.83 11.82 -22.72
C ARG A 456 21.30 13.19 -23.15
N LEU A 457 20.87 14.06 -22.22
CA LEU A 457 20.51 15.45 -22.54
C LEU A 457 21.78 16.33 -22.56
N GLN A 458 22.15 16.85 -23.73
CA GLN A 458 23.23 17.82 -23.85
C GLN A 458 22.72 19.22 -23.47
N LYS A 459 23.09 19.67 -22.26
CA LYS A 459 22.88 21.02 -21.69
C LYS A 459 21.42 21.45 -21.45
N LEU A 460 21.07 21.54 -20.18
CA LEU A 460 19.99 22.38 -19.66
C LEU A 460 20.58 23.79 -19.45
N ILE A 461 20.09 24.81 -20.16
CA ILE A 461 20.44 26.21 -19.86
C ILE A 461 19.28 26.78 -19.05
N LEU A 462 19.54 27.00 -17.75
CA LEU A 462 18.66 27.76 -16.86
C LEU A 462 18.80 29.24 -17.20
N LEU A 463 17.69 29.91 -17.48
CA LEU A 463 17.57 31.36 -17.35
C LEU A 463 16.47 31.58 -16.31
N CYS A 464 16.85 31.80 -15.05
CA CYS A 464 16.00 32.57 -14.15
C CYS A 464 16.28 34.04 -14.47
N LEU A 465 15.29 34.78 -14.92
CA LEU A 465 15.33 36.24 -14.90
C LEU A 465 14.42 36.77 -13.80
#